data_AF-A0A3D1S7J0-F1
#
_entry.id   AF-A0A3D1S7J0-F1
#
_cell.length_a   1.000
_cell.length_b   1.000
_cell.length_c   1.000
_cell.angle_alpha   90.00
_cell.angle_beta   90.00
_cell.angle_gamma   90.00
#
_symmetry.space_group_name_H-M   'P 1'
#
loop_
_entity.id
_entity.type
_entity.pdbx_description
1 polymer ?
#
loop_
_entity_poly.entity_id
_entity_poly.type
_entity_poly.pdbx_seq_one_letter_code
_entity_poly.pdbx_strand_id
1 'polypeptide(L)' 'MAESEKKWYVLRSVSGKENKVKEYLESEIKKTDLGKYVSQVLIPTEKTYTVRNGKKVMKERAYLPGYV' A
#
# COMPACT_ATOMS: atom_id res chain seq x y z
N MET A 1 -30.41 0.88 10.10
CA MET A 1 -29.08 0.32 10.44
C MET A 1 -28.07 1.31 9.91
N ALA A 2 -27.20 1.86 10.76
CA ALA A 2 -26.20 2.83 10.33
C ALA A 2 -25.25 2.15 9.35
N GLU A 3 -25.24 2.60 8.11
CA GLU A 3 -24.30 2.15 7.10
C GLU A 3 -22.92 2.64 7.53
N SER A 4 -22.08 1.73 8.02
CA SER A 4 -20.72 2.04 8.43
C SER A 4 -19.89 2.33 7.18
N GLU A 5 -20.00 3.54 6.65
CA GLU A 5 -19.24 3.98 5.48
C GLU A 5 -17.75 3.87 5.77
N LYS A 6 -17.07 3.02 5.00
CA LYS A 6 -15.61 2.86 5.09
C LYS A 6 -14.96 4.11 4.50
N LYS A 7 -14.25 4.85 5.33
CA LYS A 7 -13.52 6.05 4.93
C LYS A 7 -12.08 5.71 4.58
N TRP A 8 -11.51 6.45 3.64
CA TRP A 8 -10.10 6.40 3.34
C TRP A 8 -9.31 7.20 4.37
N TYR A 9 -8.23 6.60 4.85
CA TYR A 9 -7.28 7.23 5.75
C TYR A 9 -5.90 7.16 5.13
N VAL A 10 -5.09 8.18 5.41
CA VAL A 10 -3.72 8.28 4.94
C VAL A 10 -2.80 8.10 6.14
N LEU A 11 -1.89 7.15 6.06
CA LEU A 11 -0.86 6.85 7.03
C LEU A 11 0.48 7.36 6.53
N ARG A 12 1.18 8.09 7.40
CA ARG A 12 2.57 8.46 7.14
C ARG A 12 3.49 7.35 7.64
N SER A 13 4.17 6.66 6.73
CA SER A 13 5.17 5.64 7.04
C SER A 13 6.59 6.14 6.80
N VAL A 14 7.57 5.37 7.30
CA VAL A 14 8.98 5.66 7.02
C VAL A 14 9.27 5.33 5.55
N SER A 15 9.84 6.30 4.82
CA SER A 15 10.27 6.17 3.43
C SER A 15 11.19 4.94 3.25
N GLY A 16 10.86 4.08 2.27
CA GLY A 16 11.61 2.84 1.99
C GLY A 16 11.17 1.61 2.78
N LYS A 17 10.26 1.75 3.76
CA LYS A 17 9.66 0.63 4.49
C LYS A 17 8.16 0.44 4.19
N GLU A 18 7.60 1.17 3.23
CA GLU A 18 6.16 1.13 2.90
C GLU A 18 5.67 -0.28 2.57
N ASN A 19 6.44 -1.04 1.75
CA ASN A 19 6.11 -2.43 1.42
C ASN A 19 6.03 -3.30 2.67
N LYS A 20 7.00 -3.15 3.59
CA LYS A 20 7.03 -3.91 4.84
C LYS A 20 5.88 -3.52 5.77
N VAL A 21 5.49 -2.24 5.76
CA VAL A 21 4.32 -1.75 6.52
C VAL A 21 3.03 -2.34 5.96
N LYS A 22 2.87 -2.40 4.64
CA LYS A 22 1.72 -3.07 4.01
C LYS A 22 1.66 -4.55 4.37
N GLU A 23 2.77 -5.29 4.25
CA GLU A 23 2.81 -6.70 4.62
C GLU A 23 2.48 -6.93 6.10
N TYR A 24 2.97 -6.04 6.98
CA TYR A 24 2.67 -6.06 8.41
C TYR A 24 1.18 -5.82 8.66
N LEU A 25 0.60 -4.78 8.04
CA LEU A 25 -0.82 -4.47 8.14
C LEU A 25 -1.68 -5.62 7.63
N GLU A 26 -1.37 -6.19 6.46
CA GLU A 26 -2.09 -7.35 5.91
C GLU A 26 -2.01 -8.56 6.83
N SER A 27 -0.85 -8.81 7.46
CA SER A 27 -0.67 -9.88 8.42
C SER A 27 -1.48 -9.65 9.69
N GLU A 28 -1.51 -8.43 10.21
CA GLU A 28 -2.25 -8.07 11.43
C GLU A 28 -3.77 -8.10 11.21
N ILE A 29 -4.21 -7.63 10.04
CA ILE A 29 -5.60 -7.70 9.58
C ILE A 29 -6.06 -9.15 9.46
N LYS A 30 -5.17 -10.07 9.04
CA LYS A 30 -5.49 -11.51 8.97
C LYS A 30 -5.49 -12.19 10.33
N LYS A 31 -4.63 -11.76 11.26
CA LYS A 31 -4.52 -12.32 12.61
C LYS A 31 -5.64 -11.87 13.54
N THR A 32 -6.23 -10.71 13.28
CA THR A 32 -7.22 -10.06 14.14
C THR A 32 -8.56 -9.93 13.42
N ASP A 33 -9.65 -9.71 14.14
CA ASP A 33 -10.95 -9.32 13.57
C ASP A 33 -10.96 -7.92 12.89
N LEU A 34 -9.78 -7.30 12.70
CA LEU A 34 -9.60 -6.01 12.04
C LEU A 34 -10.01 -6.02 10.56
N GLY A 35 -10.09 -7.19 9.92
CA GLY A 35 -10.62 -7.32 8.54
C GLY A 35 -12.08 -6.85 8.38
N LYS A 36 -12.83 -6.75 9.49
CA LYS A 36 -14.19 -6.16 9.49
C LYS A 36 -14.15 -4.64 9.31
N TYR A 37 -13.06 -3.99 9.72
CA TYR A 37 -12.88 -2.54 9.73
C TYR A 37 -12.00 -2.05 8.58
N VAL A 38 -10.88 -2.73 8.31
CA VAL A 38 -9.92 -2.38 7.27
C VAL A 38 -10.06 -3.34 6.10
N SER A 39 -10.44 -2.82 4.94
CA SER A 39 -10.71 -3.64 3.75
C SER A 39 -9.57 -3.67 2.75
N GLN A 40 -8.83 -2.58 2.65
CA GLN A 40 -7.80 -2.42 1.64
C GLN A 40 -6.68 -1.54 2.16
N VAL A 41 -5.45 -1.93 1.87
CA VAL A 41 -4.24 -1.16 2.13
C VAL A 41 -3.56 -0.92 0.79
N LEU A 42 -3.36 0.34 0.42
CA LEU A 42 -2.74 0.74 -0.83
C LEU A 42 -1.44 1.46 -0.53
N ILE A 43 -0.44 1.31 -1.39
CA ILE A 43 0.75 2.16 -1.37
C ILE A 43 0.69 2.98 -2.65
N PRO A 44 0.88 4.30 -2.62
CA PRO A 44 0.99 5.15 -3.80
C PRO A 44 2.32 4.89 -4.52
N THR A 45 2.40 3.74 -5.19
CA THR A 45 3.49 3.37 -6.10
C THR A 45 3.04 3.52 -7.54
N GLU A 46 3.87 4.16 -8.35
CA GLU A 46 3.64 4.29 -9.79
C GLU A 46 4.49 3.25 -10.52
N LYS A 47 3.84 2.46 -11.39
CA LYS A 47 4.53 1.48 -12.24
C LYS A 47 5.20 2.20 -13.40
N THR A 48 6.49 2.54 -13.22
CA THR A 48 7.27 3.15 -14.30
C THR A 48 7.84 2.04 -15.19
N TYR A 49 7.73 2.18 -16.50
CA TYR A 49 8.39 1.30 -17.45
C TYR A 49 9.71 1.93 -17.86
N THR A 50 10.83 1.35 -17.44
CA THR A 50 12.15 1.79 -17.89
C THR A 50 12.68 0.80 -18.92
N VAL A 51 13.09 1.31 -20.08
CA VAL A 51 13.78 0.51 -21.09
C VAL A 51 15.26 0.49 -20.73
N ARG A 52 15.80 -0.70 -20.40
CA ARG A 52 17.24 -0.90 -20.14
C ARG A 52 17.73 -2.04 -21.04
N ASN A 53 18.73 -1.79 -21.88
CA ASN A 53 19.24 -2.75 -22.88
C ASN A 53 18.16 -3.32 -23.82
N GLY A 54 17.24 -2.49 -24.32
CA GLY A 54 16.19 -2.92 -25.26
C GLY A 54 15.10 -3.81 -24.66
N LYS A 55 15.18 -4.17 -23.37
CA LYS A 55 14.12 -4.89 -22.64
C LYS A 55 13.32 -3.91 -21.78
N LYS A 56 12.00 -4.02 -21.84
CA LYS A 56 11.09 -3.28 -20.95
C LYS A 56 11.20 -3.87 -19.54
N VAL A 57 11.78 -3.12 -18.62
CA VAL A 57 11.85 -3.50 -17.20
C VAL A 57 10.77 -2.71 -16.46
N MET A 58 9.81 -3.43 -15.88
CA MET A 58 8.79 -2.83 -15.01
C MET A 58 9.48 -2.48 -13.69
N LYS A 59 9.50 -1.20 -13.33
CA LYS A 59 10.09 -0.72 -12.09
C LYS A 59 9.06 0.11 -11.34
N GLU A 60 8.60 -0.43 -10.23
CA GLU A 60 7.71 0.27 -9.30
C GLU A 60 8.52 1.36 -8.59
N ARG A 61 8.13 2.63 -8.80
CA ARG A 61 8.73 3.78 -8.13
C ARG A 61 7.66 4.40 -7.23
N ALA A 62 7.94 4.54 -5.94
CA ALA A 62 7.03 5.23 -5.03
C ALA A 62 6.87 6.70 -5.48
N TYR A 63 5.63 7.11 -5.75
CA TYR A 63 5.30 8.47 -6.20
C TYR A 63 5.32 9.44 -5.01
N LEU A 64 4.88 8.97 -3.83
CA LEU A 64 4.91 9.67 -2.56
C LEU A 64 5.60 8.80 -1.50
N PRO A 65 6.94 8.92 -1.33
CA PRO A 65 7.65 8.11 -0.36
C PRO A 65 7.21 8.46 1.07
N GLY A 66 6.74 7.46 1.81
CA GLY A 66 6.28 7.54 3.18
C GLY A 66 4.77 7.67 3.35
N TYR A 67 3.96 7.26 2.37
CA TYR A 67 2.50 7.28 2.46
C TYR A 67 1.92 5.89 2.22
N VAL A 68 0.90 5.50 2.99
CA VAL A 68 0.14 4.23 2.92
C VAL A 68 -1.33 4.52 3.18
#